data_AF-A0AAW6TQV1-F1
#
_entry.id   AF-A0AAW6TQV1-F1
#
_cell.length_a   1.000
_cell.length_b   1.000
_cell.length_c   1.000
_cell.angle_alpha   90.00
_cell.angle_beta   90.00
_cell.angle_gamma   90.00
#
_symmetry.space_group_name_H-M   'P 1'
#
loop_
_entity.id
_entity.type
_entity.pdbx_description
1 polymer ?
#
loop_
_entity_poly.entity_id
_entity_poly.type
_entity_poly.pdbx_seq_one_letter_code
_entity_poly.pdbx_strand_id
1 'polypeptide(L)'
;MSKKKDILDAALKLFTENGERATSTKSIASEAETSEALIFRHFGTKEKLLEEIIKHGYQGAAKIISNYLNDESGLQYILKIVEVPQILVDSHPDFWKMQHKIIALNSLSQRYHDIFMKPCYEKLTVAFSKLNYENPTLEAELLLIYIDGMWKHFASQQLDSKTESALTKLLQQKYKDVN
;
A
#
# COMPACT_ATOMS: atom_id res chain seq x y z
N MET A 1 1.81 25.59 -5.66
CA MET A 1 1.64 24.18 -6.05
C MET A 1 1.72 24.07 -7.57
N SER A 2 2.09 22.91 -8.11
CA SER A 2 2.19 22.69 -9.56
C SER A 2 0.88 22.13 -10.09
N LYS A 3 0.42 22.58 -11.27
CA LYS A 3 -0.77 22.02 -11.93
C LYS A 3 -0.71 20.50 -12.11
N LYS A 4 0.50 19.92 -12.25
CA LYS A 4 0.67 18.45 -12.28
C LYS A 4 0.23 17.81 -10.96
N LYS A 5 0.53 18.43 -9.82
CA LYS A 5 0.11 17.94 -8.49
C LYS A 5 -1.40 18.10 -8.30
N ASP A 6 -1.97 19.25 -8.65
CA ASP A 6 -3.41 19.49 -8.52
C ASP A 6 -4.22 18.44 -9.31
N ILE A 7 -3.76 18.08 -10.51
CA ILE A 7 -4.38 17.02 -11.33
C ILE A 7 -4.25 15.64 -10.66
N LEU A 8 -3.08 15.31 -10.09
CA LEU A 8 -2.88 14.03 -9.40
C LEU A 8 -3.77 13.90 -8.16
N ASP A 9 -3.87 14.97 -7.37
CA ASP A 9 -4.68 14.99 -6.14
C ASP A 9 -6.19 14.87 -6.49
N ALA A 10 -6.67 15.62 -7.49
CA ALA A 10 -8.04 15.52 -7.99
C ALA A 10 -8.37 14.13 -8.56
N ALA A 11 -7.45 13.56 -9.34
CA ALA A 11 -7.62 12.22 -9.90
C ALA A 11 -7.63 11.14 -8.82
N LEU A 12 -6.73 11.20 -7.84
CA LEU A 12 -6.70 10.27 -6.71
C LEU A 12 -8.03 10.32 -5.95
N LYS A 13 -8.53 11.51 -5.63
CA LYS A 13 -9.83 11.69 -4.97
C LYS A 13 -10.96 11.03 -5.75
N LEU A 14 -11.12 11.38 -7.03
CA LEU A 14 -12.20 10.85 -7.86
C LEU A 14 -12.09 9.34 -8.11
N PHE A 15 -10.88 8.80 -8.30
CA PHE A 15 -10.66 7.36 -8.40
C PHE A 15 -10.99 6.63 -7.09
N THR A 16 -10.71 7.26 -5.95
CA THR A 16 -11.05 6.71 -4.62
C THR A 16 -12.56 6.69 -4.40
N GLU A 17 -13.26 7.75 -4.79
CA GLU A 17 -14.72 7.90 -4.60
C GLU A 17 -15.51 7.04 -5.60
N ASN A 18 -15.23 7.19 -6.89
CA ASN A 18 -16.07 6.67 -7.98
C ASN A 18 -15.47 5.41 -8.65
N GLY A 19 -14.19 5.13 -8.43
CA GLY A 19 -13.44 4.12 -9.17
C GLY A 19 -12.89 4.65 -10.50
N GLU A 20 -11.81 4.01 -10.98
CA GLU A 20 -11.09 4.45 -12.19
C GLU A 20 -11.98 4.44 -13.44
N ARG A 21 -12.75 3.36 -13.66
CA ARG A 21 -13.58 3.19 -14.86
C ARG A 21 -14.69 4.24 -14.97
N ALA A 22 -15.29 4.63 -13.84
CA ALA A 22 -16.39 5.60 -13.81
C ALA A 22 -15.89 7.06 -13.80
N THR A 23 -14.59 7.30 -13.62
CA THR A 23 -14.02 8.64 -13.58
C THR A 23 -13.57 9.09 -14.97
N SER A 24 -14.05 10.25 -15.41
CA SER A 24 -13.68 10.87 -16.70
C SER A 24 -12.56 11.90 -16.54
N THR A 25 -11.78 12.14 -17.61
CA THR A 25 -10.80 13.24 -17.66
C THR A 25 -11.46 14.60 -17.51
N LYS A 26 -12.69 14.77 -17.99
CA LYS A 26 -13.51 15.97 -17.79
C LYS A 26 -13.80 16.25 -16.31
N SER A 27 -14.23 15.25 -15.56
CA SER A 27 -14.49 15.40 -14.12
C SER A 27 -13.20 15.72 -13.36
N ILE A 28 -12.07 15.09 -13.73
CA ILE A 28 -10.77 15.40 -13.15
C ILE A 28 -10.35 16.85 -13.45
N ALA A 29 -10.55 17.31 -14.70
CA ALA A 29 -10.20 18.67 -15.08
C ALA A 29 -11.03 19.71 -14.31
N SER A 30 -12.32 19.43 -14.11
CA SER A 30 -13.21 20.27 -13.31
C SER A 30 -12.76 20.34 -11.85
N GLU A 31 -12.46 19.18 -11.24
CA GLU A 31 -12.01 19.10 -9.84
C GLU A 31 -10.64 19.75 -9.62
N ALA A 32 -9.72 19.64 -10.60
CA ALA A 32 -8.39 20.25 -10.54
C ALA A 32 -8.36 21.72 -10.99
N GLU A 33 -9.52 22.33 -11.28
CA GLU A 33 -9.65 23.69 -11.82
C GLU A 33 -8.70 23.92 -13.03
N THR A 34 -8.84 23.06 -14.03
CA THR A 34 -8.00 23.06 -15.23
C THR A 34 -8.74 22.55 -16.47
N SER A 35 -8.02 22.32 -17.57
CA SER A 35 -8.58 21.80 -18.82
C SER A 35 -8.12 20.37 -19.08
N GLU A 36 -8.94 19.58 -19.80
CA GLU A 36 -8.56 18.23 -20.23
C GLU A 36 -7.30 18.25 -21.11
N ALA A 37 -7.14 19.29 -21.93
CA ALA A 37 -5.94 19.50 -22.72
C ALA A 37 -4.68 19.58 -21.85
N LEU A 38 -4.76 20.19 -20.66
CA LEU A 38 -3.64 20.25 -19.73
C LEU A 38 -3.33 18.88 -19.10
N ILE A 39 -4.35 18.07 -18.81
CA ILE A 39 -4.18 16.69 -18.34
C ILE A 39 -3.46 15.86 -19.41
N PHE A 40 -3.96 15.88 -20.65
CA PHE A 40 -3.33 15.16 -21.76
C PHE A 40 -1.90 15.63 -22.02
N ARG A 41 -1.62 16.94 -21.88
CA ARG A 41 -0.26 17.48 -21.99
C ARG A 41 0.70 16.91 -20.94
N HIS A 42 0.24 16.70 -19.70
CA HIS A 42 1.10 16.23 -18.61
C HIS A 42 1.23 14.71 -18.53
N PHE A 43 0.16 13.97 -18.83
CA PHE A 43 0.07 12.53 -18.57
C PHE A 43 -0.18 11.71 -19.84
N GLY A 44 -0.66 12.31 -20.92
CA GLY A 44 -0.92 11.64 -22.19
C GLY A 44 -2.24 10.85 -22.22
N THR A 45 -2.52 10.01 -21.23
CA THR A 45 -3.80 9.27 -21.12
C THR A 45 -4.26 9.17 -19.66
N LYS A 46 -5.51 8.74 -19.45
CA LYS A 46 -6.07 8.50 -18.11
C LYS A 46 -5.33 7.34 -17.41
N GLU A 47 -4.94 6.32 -18.17
CA GLU A 47 -4.19 5.16 -17.68
C GLU A 47 -2.80 5.56 -17.20
N LYS A 48 -2.10 6.43 -17.93
CA LYS A 48 -0.80 6.99 -17.52
C LYS A 48 -0.92 7.92 -16.31
N LEU A 49 -2.04 8.65 -16.19
CA LEU A 49 -2.34 9.42 -14.98
C LEU A 49 -2.51 8.49 -13.77
N LEU A 50 -3.27 7.39 -13.90
CA LEU A 50 -3.38 6.38 -12.84
C LEU A 50 -2.02 5.75 -12.52
N GLU A 51 -1.23 5.39 -13.52
CA GLU A 51 0.12 4.83 -13.34
C GLU A 51 1.01 5.76 -12.51
N GLU A 52 1.00 7.06 -12.79
CA GLU A 52 1.78 8.03 -12.02
C GLU A 52 1.29 8.15 -10.56
N ILE A 53 -0.02 8.03 -10.30
CA ILE A 53 -0.55 7.96 -8.93
C ILE A 53 -0.04 6.70 -8.22
N ILE A 54 -0.16 5.53 -8.85
CA ILE A 54 0.28 4.24 -8.29
C ILE A 54 1.77 4.27 -7.98
N LYS A 55 2.57 4.73 -8.95
CA LYS A 55 4.02 4.86 -8.83
C LYS A 55 4.40 5.79 -7.67
N HIS A 56 3.80 6.98 -7.57
CA HIS A 56 4.10 7.89 -6.46
C HIS A 56 3.67 7.31 -5.11
N GLY A 57 2.50 6.66 -5.03
CA GLY A 57 2.02 6.01 -3.82
C GLY A 57 3.00 4.94 -3.31
N TYR A 58 3.44 4.05 -4.19
CA TYR A 58 4.41 3.01 -3.84
C TYR A 58 5.82 3.55 -3.56
N GLN A 59 6.27 4.61 -4.24
CA GLN A 59 7.54 5.28 -3.93
C GLN A 59 7.51 5.91 -2.53
N GLY A 60 6.39 6.56 -2.17
CA GLY A 60 6.18 7.10 -0.83
C GLY A 60 6.16 6.00 0.23
N ALA A 61 5.42 4.92 -0.03
CA ALA A 61 5.34 3.76 0.85
C ALA A 61 6.72 3.11 1.08
N ALA A 62 7.51 2.93 0.01
CA ALA A 62 8.84 2.35 0.10
C ALA A 62 9.77 3.18 0.98
N LYS A 63 9.70 4.51 0.89
CA LYS A 63 10.48 5.42 1.74
C LYS A 63 10.04 5.36 3.21
N ILE A 64 8.74 5.23 3.47
CA ILE A 64 8.21 5.08 4.83
C ILE A 64 8.69 3.76 5.43
N ILE A 65 8.53 2.64 4.71
CA ILE A 65 8.99 1.32 5.17
C ILE A 65 10.49 1.30 5.38
N SER A 66 11.27 1.82 4.43
CA SER A 66 12.74 1.79 4.53
C SER A 66 13.22 2.52 5.77
N ASN A 67 12.60 3.65 6.12
CA ASN A 67 12.94 4.39 7.32
C ASN A 67 12.46 3.68 8.60
N TYR A 68 11.26 3.08 8.57
CA TYR A 68 10.66 2.44 9.74
C TYR A 68 11.33 1.11 10.14
N LEU A 69 11.71 0.32 9.14
CA LEU A 69 12.33 -0.99 9.29
C LEU A 69 13.86 -0.93 9.09
N ASN A 70 14.44 0.27 9.12
CA ASN A 70 15.88 0.45 8.93
C ASN A 70 16.65 -0.31 10.02
N ASP A 71 17.72 -1.01 9.63
CA ASP A 71 18.60 -1.80 10.51
C ASP A 71 17.94 -2.97 11.28
N GLU A 72 16.63 -3.17 11.12
CA GLU A 72 15.91 -4.25 11.80
C GLU A 72 16.20 -5.61 11.19
N SER A 73 16.38 -6.64 12.04
CA SER A 73 16.60 -8.02 11.61
C SER A 73 16.03 -9.03 12.62
N GLY A 74 15.92 -10.30 12.20
CA GLY A 74 15.40 -11.37 13.06
C GLY A 74 14.02 -11.06 13.61
N LEU A 75 13.83 -11.27 14.92
CA LEU A 75 12.54 -11.10 15.57
C LEU A 75 12.02 -9.66 15.47
N GLN A 76 12.88 -8.64 15.62
CA GLN A 76 12.43 -7.25 15.56
C GLN A 76 11.87 -6.88 14.18
N TYR A 77 12.47 -7.41 13.11
CA TYR A 77 11.91 -7.22 11.76
C TYR A 77 10.52 -7.84 11.63
N ILE A 78 10.34 -9.08 12.11
CA ILE A 78 9.05 -9.79 12.10
C ILE A 78 7.99 -9.04 12.91
N LEU A 79 8.35 -8.47 14.06
CA LEU A 79 7.39 -7.75 14.91
C LEU A 79 7.00 -6.40 14.34
N LYS A 80 7.96 -5.64 13.79
CA LYS A 80 7.69 -4.30 13.27
C LYS A 80 6.98 -4.33 11.91
N ILE A 81 7.23 -5.34 11.08
CA ILE A 81 6.55 -5.43 9.78
C ILE A 81 5.03 -5.65 9.92
N VAL A 82 4.58 -6.23 11.04
CA VAL A 82 3.14 -6.36 11.37
C VAL A 82 2.45 -5.01 11.56
N GLU A 83 3.19 -3.95 11.91
CA GLU A 83 2.65 -2.60 12.09
C GLU A 83 2.56 -1.80 10.77
N VAL A 84 3.23 -2.28 9.71
CA VAL A 84 3.34 -1.58 8.42
C VAL A 84 1.97 -1.30 7.79
N PRO A 85 0.99 -2.22 7.77
CA PRO A 85 -0.35 -1.92 7.24
C PRO A 85 -0.96 -0.64 7.83
N GLN A 86 -0.89 -0.47 9.15
CA GLN A 86 -1.45 0.70 9.83
C GLN A 86 -0.69 1.97 9.46
N ILE A 87 0.65 1.95 9.57
CA ILE A 87 1.52 3.08 9.22
C ILE A 87 1.25 3.58 7.80
N LEU A 88 1.13 2.64 6.85
CA LEU A 88 0.91 2.97 5.46
C LEU A 88 -0.47 3.58 5.24
N VAL A 89 -1.53 2.94 5.75
CA VAL A 89 -2.92 3.42 5.61
C VAL A 89 -3.07 4.81 6.22
N ASP A 90 -2.54 5.02 7.43
CA ASP A 90 -2.61 6.33 8.11
C ASP A 90 -1.87 7.42 7.33
N SER A 91 -0.76 7.08 6.68
CA SER A 91 0.04 8.07 5.94
C SER A 91 -0.63 8.59 4.66
N HIS A 92 -1.37 7.73 3.95
CA HIS A 92 -1.98 8.03 2.64
C HIS A 92 -3.30 7.27 2.46
N PRO A 93 -4.36 7.61 3.23
CA PRO A 93 -5.58 6.80 3.31
C PRO A 93 -6.29 6.66 1.97
N ASP A 94 -6.40 7.74 1.19
CA ASP A 94 -7.07 7.72 -0.12
C ASP A 94 -6.33 6.81 -1.11
N PHE A 95 -5.00 6.84 -1.12
CA PHE A 95 -4.20 5.96 -1.98
C PHE A 95 -4.47 4.50 -1.67
N TRP A 96 -4.44 4.11 -0.39
CA TRP A 96 -4.64 2.72 -0.02
C TRP A 96 -6.08 2.25 -0.22
N LYS A 97 -7.06 3.14 0.00
CA LYS A 97 -8.46 2.88 -0.31
C LYS A 97 -8.69 2.70 -1.81
N MET A 98 -8.08 3.54 -2.66
CA MET A 98 -8.09 3.36 -4.11
C MET A 98 -7.42 2.04 -4.49
N GLN A 99 -6.21 1.79 -3.98
CA GLN A 99 -5.41 0.61 -4.30
C GLN A 99 -6.15 -0.68 -3.96
N HIS A 100 -6.79 -0.76 -2.78
CA HIS A 100 -7.64 -1.89 -2.40
C HIS A 100 -8.77 -2.14 -3.41
N LYS A 101 -9.42 -1.09 -3.92
CA LYS A 101 -10.52 -1.22 -4.90
C LYS A 101 -10.05 -1.70 -6.28
N ILE A 102 -8.83 -1.37 -6.70
CA ILE A 102 -8.36 -1.61 -8.08
C ILE A 102 -7.41 -2.80 -8.22
N ILE A 103 -6.74 -3.25 -7.15
CA ILE A 103 -5.65 -4.23 -7.23
C ILE A 103 -6.06 -5.55 -7.90
N ALA A 104 -7.28 -6.03 -7.64
CA ALA A 104 -7.80 -7.26 -8.25
C ALA A 104 -8.28 -7.09 -9.71
N LEU A 105 -8.46 -5.84 -10.17
CA LEU A 105 -9.07 -5.52 -11.46
C LEU A 105 -8.10 -4.85 -12.44
N ASN A 106 -6.89 -4.53 -11.99
CA ASN A 106 -5.89 -3.78 -12.73
C ASN A 106 -4.51 -4.43 -12.57
N SER A 107 -4.00 -5.03 -13.65
CA SER A 107 -2.73 -5.76 -13.66
C SER A 107 -1.51 -4.88 -13.37
N LEU A 108 -1.56 -3.58 -13.71
CA LEU A 108 -0.50 -2.64 -13.38
C LEU A 108 -0.44 -2.41 -11.88
N SER A 109 -1.59 -2.17 -11.25
CA SER A 109 -1.73 -2.02 -9.79
C SER A 109 -1.22 -3.27 -9.05
N GLN A 110 -1.58 -4.47 -9.52
CA GLN A 110 -1.07 -5.73 -8.99
C GLN A 110 0.45 -5.83 -9.12
N ARG A 111 1.00 -5.56 -10.31
CA ARG A 111 2.45 -5.63 -10.55
C ARG A 111 3.25 -4.69 -9.63
N TYR A 112 2.75 -3.48 -9.39
CA TYR A 112 3.40 -2.55 -8.46
C TYR A 112 3.35 -3.07 -7.01
N HIS A 113 2.24 -3.67 -6.60
CA HIS A 113 2.14 -4.32 -5.29
C HIS A 113 3.15 -5.46 -5.15
N ASP A 114 3.26 -6.35 -6.14
CA ASP A 114 4.18 -7.48 -6.09
C ASP A 114 5.65 -7.02 -5.98
N ILE A 115 6.03 -6.00 -6.75
CA ILE A 115 7.37 -5.40 -6.69
C ILE A 115 7.64 -4.81 -5.30
N PHE A 116 6.64 -4.16 -4.71
CA PHE A 116 6.73 -3.56 -3.39
C PHE A 116 6.87 -4.60 -2.26
N MET A 117 6.17 -5.73 -2.37
CA MET A 117 6.18 -6.77 -1.34
C MET A 117 7.39 -7.71 -1.42
N LYS A 118 8.01 -7.87 -2.59
CA LYS A 118 9.13 -8.80 -2.79
C LYS A 118 10.29 -8.62 -1.79
N PRO A 119 10.80 -7.41 -1.50
CA PRO A 119 11.86 -7.24 -0.51
C PRO A 119 11.43 -7.64 0.91
N CYS A 120 10.15 -7.50 1.24
CA CYS A 120 9.60 -7.92 2.53
C CYS A 120 9.63 -9.44 2.68
N TYR A 121 9.23 -10.17 1.64
CA TYR A 121 9.29 -11.64 1.60
C TYR A 121 10.73 -12.14 1.79
N GLU A 122 11.68 -11.57 1.05
CA GLU A 122 13.10 -11.96 1.12
C GLU A 122 13.67 -11.72 2.52
N LYS A 123 13.41 -10.56 3.11
CA LYS A 123 13.91 -10.20 4.44
C LYS A 123 13.23 -11.00 5.56
N LEU A 124 11.93 -11.32 5.42
CA LEU A 124 11.21 -12.22 6.34
C LEU A 124 11.79 -13.64 6.30
N THR A 125 12.03 -14.18 5.11
CA THR A 125 12.61 -15.53 4.95
C THR A 125 13.97 -15.62 5.66
N VAL A 126 14.82 -14.60 5.50
CA VAL A 126 16.10 -14.51 6.20
C VAL A 126 15.91 -14.39 7.71
N ALA A 127 14.93 -13.59 8.17
CA ALA A 127 14.64 -13.42 9.60
C ALA A 127 14.19 -14.74 10.25
N PHE A 128 13.24 -15.44 9.65
CA PHE A 128 12.75 -16.73 10.15
C PHE A 128 13.83 -17.82 10.12
N SER A 129 14.67 -17.84 9.08
CA SER A 129 15.79 -18.78 8.99
C SER A 129 16.82 -18.55 10.10
N LYS A 130 17.17 -17.29 10.41
CA LYS A 130 18.08 -16.96 11.53
C LYS A 130 17.52 -17.31 12.91
N LEU A 131 16.20 -17.38 13.03
CA LEU A 131 15.51 -17.80 14.25
C LEU A 131 15.25 -19.32 14.30
N ASN A 132 15.74 -20.09 13.32
CA ASN A 132 15.60 -21.54 13.25
C ASN A 132 14.14 -22.05 13.17
N TYR A 133 13.23 -21.28 12.57
CA TYR A 133 11.89 -21.80 12.25
C TYR A 133 12.01 -22.98 11.27
N GLU A 134 11.17 -24.00 11.44
CA GLU A 134 11.19 -25.23 10.64
C GLU A 134 10.94 -24.95 9.15
N ASN A 135 10.03 -24.02 8.83
CA ASN A 135 9.64 -23.68 7.46
C ASN A 135 9.72 -22.17 7.19
N PRO A 136 10.92 -21.56 7.06
CA PRO A 136 11.09 -20.11 7.00
C PRO A 136 10.35 -19.42 5.85
N THR A 137 10.29 -20.07 4.68
CA THR A 137 9.61 -19.54 3.49
C THR A 137 8.09 -19.56 3.65
N LEU A 138 7.52 -20.63 4.22
CA LEU A 138 6.08 -20.73 4.47
C LEU A 138 5.64 -19.76 5.57
N GLU A 139 6.49 -19.53 6.59
CA GLU A 139 6.22 -18.52 7.62
C GLU A 139 6.24 -17.10 7.07
N ALA A 140 7.18 -16.80 6.17
CA ALA A 140 7.20 -15.53 5.45
C ALA A 140 5.94 -15.34 4.62
N GLU A 141 5.55 -16.35 3.83
CA GLU A 141 4.32 -16.33 3.02
C GLU A 141 3.07 -16.13 3.89
N LEU A 142 2.93 -16.90 4.95
CA LEU A 142 1.79 -16.85 5.85
C LEU A 142 1.67 -15.48 6.53
N LEU A 143 2.79 -14.92 7.01
CA LEU A 143 2.81 -13.58 7.59
C LEU A 143 2.42 -12.51 6.58
N LEU A 144 2.89 -12.61 5.33
CA LEU A 144 2.49 -11.68 4.28
C LEU A 144 1.01 -11.79 3.92
N ILE A 145 0.42 -12.98 3.95
CA ILE A 145 -1.03 -13.18 3.77
C ILE A 145 -1.82 -12.44 4.86
N TYR A 146 -1.39 -12.54 6.13
CA TYR A 146 -2.02 -11.78 7.21
C TYR A 146 -1.86 -10.26 7.02
N ILE A 147 -0.68 -9.80 6.65
CA ILE A 147 -0.39 -8.38 6.40
C ILE A 147 -1.24 -7.82 5.25
N ASP A 148 -1.37 -8.56 4.15
CA ASP A 148 -2.21 -8.19 3.01
C ASP A 148 -3.70 -8.12 3.40
N GLY A 149 -4.19 -9.09 4.18
CA GLY A 149 -5.54 -9.04 4.75
C GLY A 149 -5.77 -7.84 5.66
N MET A 150 -4.84 -7.56 6.58
CA MET A 150 -4.90 -6.41 7.49
C MET A 150 -4.96 -5.10 6.72
N TRP A 151 -4.06 -4.90 5.76
CA TRP A 151 -4.03 -3.69 4.93
C TRP A 151 -5.37 -3.45 4.22
N LYS A 152 -5.98 -4.48 3.62
CA LYS A 152 -7.28 -4.36 2.93
C LYS A 152 -8.39 -3.96 3.89
N HIS A 153 -8.44 -4.58 5.07
CA HIS A 153 -9.42 -4.23 6.10
C HIS A 153 -9.24 -2.79 6.57
N PHE A 154 -8.02 -2.36 6.86
CA PHE A 154 -7.71 -1.01 7.33
C PHE A 154 -8.04 0.05 6.27
N ALA A 155 -7.65 -0.19 5.02
CA ALA A 155 -7.96 0.70 3.90
C ALA A 155 -9.47 0.81 3.61
N SER A 156 -10.24 -0.24 3.92
CA SER A 156 -11.69 -0.25 3.76
C SER A 156 -12.47 0.36 4.94
N GLN A 157 -11.78 0.64 6.06
CA GLN A 157 -12.38 1.12 7.32
C GLN A 157 -13.55 0.24 7.81
N GLN A 158 -13.46 -1.07 7.55
CA GLN A 158 -14.48 -2.03 7.99
C GLN A 158 -14.40 -2.36 9.48
N LEU A 159 -13.24 -2.12 10.10
CA LEU A 159 -12.99 -2.35 11.52
C LEU A 159 -12.77 -1.03 12.24
N ASP A 160 -13.11 -0.98 13.52
CA ASP A 160 -12.75 0.14 14.37
C ASP A 160 -11.26 0.08 14.75
N SER A 161 -10.66 1.25 15.01
CA SER A 161 -9.21 1.37 15.29
C SER A 161 -8.74 0.57 16.52
N LYS A 162 -9.62 0.31 17.49
CA LYS A 162 -9.29 -0.52 18.65
C LYS A 162 -9.15 -1.98 18.24
N THR A 163 -10.02 -2.47 17.38
CA THR A 163 -9.95 -3.82 16.80
C THR A 163 -8.71 -3.97 15.92
N GLU A 164 -8.39 -2.99 15.07
CA GLU A 164 -7.18 -2.98 14.24
C GLU A 164 -5.90 -3.08 15.08
N SER A 165 -5.80 -2.26 16.14
CA SER A 165 -4.67 -2.31 17.07
C SER A 165 -4.57 -3.64 17.82
N ALA A 166 -5.71 -4.24 18.19
CA ALA A 166 -5.74 -5.54 18.86
C ALA A 166 -5.24 -6.67 17.93
N LEU A 167 -5.62 -6.66 16.65
CA LEU A 167 -5.14 -7.64 15.66
C LEU A 167 -3.63 -7.55 15.45
N THR A 168 -3.09 -6.33 15.30
CA THR A 168 -1.65 -6.08 15.20
C THR A 168 -0.91 -6.67 16.41
N LYS A 169 -1.38 -6.38 17.63
CA LYS A 169 -0.77 -6.90 18.87
C LYS A 169 -0.87 -8.41 18.99
N LEU A 170 -2.00 -9.00 18.61
CA LEU A 170 -2.20 -10.45 18.64
C LEU A 170 -1.22 -11.16 17.70
N LEU A 171 -1.05 -10.64 16.48
CA LEU A 171 -0.11 -11.21 15.51
C LEU A 171 1.34 -11.05 15.96
N GLN A 172 1.70 -9.91 16.56
CA GLN A 172 3.01 -9.74 17.18
C GLN A 172 3.25 -10.75 18.32
N GLN A 173 2.26 -10.96 19.18
CA GLN A 173 2.36 -11.93 20.28
C GLN A 173 2.61 -13.36 19.75
N LYS A 174 1.88 -13.76 18.69
CA LYS A 174 2.06 -15.07 18.05
C LYS A 174 3.52 -15.36 17.68
N TYR A 175 4.28 -14.38 17.19
CA TYR A 175 5.68 -14.57 16.81
C TYR A 175 6.69 -14.32 17.94
N LYS A 176 6.29 -13.67 19.03
CA LYS A 176 7.11 -13.54 20.24
C LYS A 176 7.21 -14.85 21.00
N ASP A 177 6.09 -15.56 21.14
CA ASP A 177 5.97 -16.72 22.03
C ASP A 177 6.55 -18.03 21.44
N VAL A 178 6.98 -18.00 20.18
CA VAL A 178 7.52 -19.16 19.44
C VAL A 178 9.06 -19.27 19.55
N ASN A 179 9.74 -18.30 20.20
CA ASN A 179 11.18 -18.33 20.47
C ASN A 179 11.51 -18.27 21.97
#